data_AF-A0A542W313-F1
#
_entry.id   AF-A0A542W313-F1
#
_cell.length_a   1.000
_cell.length_b   1.000
_cell.length_c   1.000
_cell.angle_alpha   90.00
_cell.angle_beta   90.00
_cell.angle_gamma   90.00
#
_symmetry.space_group_name_H-M   'P 1'
#
loop_
_entity.id
_entity.type
_entity.pdbx_description
1 polymer ?
#
loop_
_entity_poly.entity_id
_entity_poly.type
_entity_poly.pdbx_seq_one_letter_code
_entity_poly.pdbx_strand_id
1 'polypeptide(L)'
;MPKSAVYREITTDLLNWYQRHARILPWRTEAQQNKVDPYRVWLSEIMLQQTTTAHAAPYYQKFVEKWPSVDDLAAADEADVMAEWAGLGYYSRARNLIRCAKEVVSSGSVFPDSEEGLLALPGIGRYTAAAITAIAFGKRAVVVDANVERVVSRLFAIETPLPASRPIIAEETDKLTPDLAAGDFAQAMMDIGATICVNRQPVCAICPMMSHCEGQKTGDPARFPIKAPKKIRPKRVGYAFILKAKDKILLVRRPDKGLLGGMRALPSGEWIDQTKISERKESLSPESQAIKEAFCHFSPEDQKRLEDFSWQSQGYIEHIFTHFALQLNIFYAEIETESVSGEWWPIAEIKSAGLPTVFAKGVKKHIQQTGKD
;
A
#
# COMPACT_ATOMS: atom_id res chain seq x y z
N MET A 1 -35.33 -23.24 -8.39
CA MET A 1 -35.03 -22.38 -9.56
C MET A 1 -33.68 -22.81 -10.15
N PRO A 2 -33.47 -22.71 -11.48
CA PRO A 2 -32.15 -22.96 -12.06
C PRO A 2 -31.13 -21.96 -11.49
N LYS A 3 -29.88 -22.40 -11.26
CA LYS A 3 -28.84 -21.55 -10.64
C LYS A 3 -28.65 -20.22 -11.38
N SER A 4 -28.79 -20.20 -12.71
CA SER A 4 -28.70 -18.99 -13.54
C SER A 4 -29.81 -17.96 -13.30
N ALA A 5 -30.97 -18.35 -12.77
CA ALA A 5 -32.00 -17.40 -12.35
C ALA A 5 -31.60 -16.70 -11.04
N VAL A 6 -31.04 -17.45 -10.10
CA VAL A 6 -30.59 -16.92 -8.79
C VAL A 6 -29.50 -15.87 -8.94
N TYR A 7 -28.48 -16.11 -9.78
CA TYR A 7 -27.44 -15.09 -10.04
C TYR A 7 -28.04 -13.79 -10.58
N ARG A 8 -29.00 -13.89 -11.52
CA ARG A 8 -29.67 -12.71 -12.10
C ARG A 8 -30.50 -11.93 -11.08
N GLU A 9 -31.20 -12.62 -10.19
CA GLU A 9 -31.95 -11.97 -9.09
C GLU A 9 -31.01 -11.24 -8.14
N ILE A 10 -29.93 -11.89 -7.68
CA ILE A 10 -28.92 -11.27 -6.81
C ILE A 10 -28.35 -10.00 -7.44
N THR A 11 -27.94 -10.08 -8.70
CA THR A 11 -27.38 -8.94 -9.44
C THR A 11 -28.40 -7.82 -9.58
N THR A 12 -29.67 -8.15 -9.87
CA THR A 12 -30.75 -7.18 -10.00
C THR A 12 -31.04 -6.47 -8.67
N ASP A 13 -31.16 -7.22 -7.57
CA ASP A 13 -31.41 -6.67 -6.24
C ASP A 13 -30.28 -5.74 -5.79
N LEU A 14 -29.03 -6.14 -6.05
CA LEU A 14 -27.86 -5.33 -5.75
C LEU A 14 -27.84 -4.02 -6.54
N LEU A 15 -28.10 -4.06 -7.86
CA LEU A 15 -28.14 -2.86 -8.70
C LEU A 15 -29.29 -1.93 -8.32
N ASN A 16 -30.48 -2.47 -8.04
CA ASN A 16 -31.63 -1.71 -7.56
C ASN A 16 -31.37 -1.05 -6.20
N TRP A 17 -30.59 -1.71 -5.33
CA TRP A 17 -30.13 -1.10 -4.09
C TRP A 17 -29.12 0.02 -4.38
N TYR A 18 -28.14 -0.23 -5.25
CA TYR A 18 -27.09 0.75 -5.57
C TYR A 18 -27.65 2.04 -6.15
N GLN A 19 -28.63 1.96 -7.06
CA GLN A 19 -29.29 3.15 -7.61
C GLN A 19 -29.90 4.09 -6.56
N ARG A 20 -30.30 3.57 -5.40
CA ARG A 20 -30.93 4.34 -4.30
C ARG A 20 -29.97 4.71 -3.17
N HIS A 21 -28.87 3.96 -3.03
CA HIS A 21 -28.01 4.00 -1.86
C HIS A 21 -26.52 4.18 -2.17
N ALA A 22 -26.15 4.37 -3.45
CA ALA A 22 -24.77 4.63 -3.87
C ALA A 22 -24.14 5.74 -3.03
N ARG A 23 -22.93 5.48 -2.52
CA ARG A 23 -22.21 6.49 -1.75
C ARG A 23 -21.78 7.64 -2.65
N ILE A 24 -22.02 8.85 -2.17
CA ILE A 24 -21.50 10.08 -2.77
C ILE A 24 -20.02 10.19 -2.39
N LEU A 25 -19.14 10.08 -3.38
CA LEU A 25 -17.68 10.14 -3.22
C LEU A 25 -17.09 11.10 -4.26
N PRO A 26 -16.00 11.83 -3.96
CA PRO A 26 -15.44 12.84 -4.87
C PRO A 26 -15.12 12.31 -6.28
N TRP A 27 -14.66 11.06 -6.40
CA TRP A 27 -14.36 10.40 -7.67
C TRP A 27 -15.57 9.79 -8.38
N ARG A 28 -16.75 9.82 -7.76
CA ARG A 28 -18.03 9.35 -8.34
C ARG A 28 -18.98 10.49 -8.70
N THR A 29 -18.76 11.69 -8.16
CA THR A 29 -19.68 12.83 -8.28
C THR A 29 -19.61 13.56 -9.61
N GLU A 30 -18.53 13.40 -10.38
CA GLU A 30 -18.32 14.11 -11.64
C GLU A 30 -18.69 13.26 -12.87
N ALA A 31 -19.86 12.62 -12.84
CA ALA A 31 -20.53 12.20 -14.08
C ALA A 31 -21.09 13.41 -14.86
N GLN A 32 -20.35 14.53 -14.91
CA GLN A 32 -20.69 15.66 -15.74
C GLN A 32 -20.67 15.18 -17.20
N GLN A 33 -21.83 15.17 -17.84
CA GLN A 33 -22.05 14.77 -19.24
C GLN A 33 -21.99 13.26 -19.56
N ASN A 34 -22.42 12.37 -18.65
CA ASN A 34 -22.57 10.93 -18.93
C ASN A 34 -21.28 10.17 -19.32
N LYS A 35 -20.09 10.72 -19.05
CA LYS A 35 -18.83 10.01 -19.28
C LYS A 35 -17.96 10.03 -18.03
N VAL A 36 -17.70 8.85 -17.49
CA VAL A 36 -16.76 8.66 -16.38
C VAL A 36 -15.34 8.86 -16.94
N ASP A 37 -14.57 9.75 -16.33
CA ASP A 37 -13.19 10.03 -16.73
C ASP A 37 -12.22 8.94 -16.23
N PRO A 38 -11.53 8.20 -17.14
CA PRO A 38 -10.55 7.19 -16.76
C PRO A 38 -9.40 7.71 -15.89
N TYR A 39 -8.95 8.96 -16.11
CA TYR A 39 -7.88 9.57 -15.31
C TYR A 39 -8.28 9.65 -13.83
N ARG A 40 -9.50 10.13 -13.58
CA ARG A 40 -10.07 10.28 -12.25
C ARG A 40 -10.35 8.95 -11.55
N VAL A 41 -10.87 7.97 -12.29
CA VAL A 41 -11.06 6.60 -11.76
C VAL A 41 -9.71 6.01 -11.38
N TRP A 42 -8.76 6.00 -12.30
CA TRP A 42 -7.41 5.48 -12.06
C TRP A 42 -6.74 6.14 -10.86
N LEU A 43 -6.75 7.48 -10.78
CA LEU A 43 -6.17 8.22 -9.65
C LEU A 43 -6.78 7.77 -8.32
N SER A 44 -8.11 7.68 -8.25
CA SER A 44 -8.82 7.24 -7.04
C SER A 44 -8.47 5.80 -6.66
N GLU A 45 -8.39 4.89 -7.63
CA GLU A 45 -8.05 3.48 -7.42
C GLU A 45 -6.63 3.34 -6.88
N ILE A 46 -5.65 4.08 -7.42
CA ILE A 46 -4.28 4.08 -6.89
C ILE A 46 -4.24 4.66 -5.46
N MET A 47 -4.96 5.74 -5.18
CA MET A 47 -5.02 6.33 -3.85
C MET A 47 -5.65 5.41 -2.82
N LEU A 48 -6.70 4.66 -3.18
CA LEU A 48 -7.43 3.76 -2.28
C LEU A 48 -6.68 2.46 -1.96
N GLN A 49 -5.59 2.14 -2.67
CA GLN A 49 -4.75 0.99 -2.33
C GLN A 49 -4.23 1.10 -0.90
N GLN A 50 -4.72 0.22 -0.02
CA GLN A 50 -4.38 0.19 1.41
C GLN A 50 -4.61 1.52 2.15
N THR A 51 -5.52 2.36 1.65
CA THR A 51 -5.87 3.66 2.24
C THR A 51 -7.37 3.75 2.40
N THR A 52 -7.86 4.28 3.53
CA THR A 52 -9.31 4.39 3.75
C THR A 52 -9.91 5.49 2.88
N THR A 53 -11.18 5.35 2.51
CA THR A 53 -11.91 6.38 1.75
C THR A 53 -11.85 7.75 2.41
N ALA A 54 -12.05 7.82 3.74
CA ALA A 54 -12.03 9.08 4.49
C ALA A 54 -10.65 9.76 4.46
N HIS A 55 -9.56 8.98 4.44
CA HIS A 55 -8.21 9.54 4.36
C HIS A 55 -7.85 9.95 2.92
N ALA A 56 -8.27 9.18 1.91
CA ALA A 56 -7.96 9.44 0.51
C ALA A 56 -8.75 10.62 -0.09
N ALA A 57 -10.01 10.83 0.32
CA ALA A 57 -10.89 11.86 -0.23
C ALA A 57 -10.30 13.29 -0.29
N PRO A 58 -9.74 13.86 0.79
CA PRO A 58 -9.17 15.21 0.73
C PRO A 58 -7.91 15.30 -0.15
N TYR A 59 -7.13 14.22 -0.27
CA TYR A 59 -5.97 14.20 -1.18
C TYR A 59 -6.42 14.13 -2.63
N TYR A 60 -7.39 13.28 -2.93
CA TYR A 60 -7.97 13.18 -4.26
C TYR A 60 -8.46 14.54 -4.77
N GLN A 61 -9.20 15.28 -3.94
CA GLN A 61 -9.70 16.61 -4.30
C GLN A 61 -8.57 17.59 -4.63
N LYS A 62 -7.53 17.67 -3.77
CA LYS A 62 -6.36 18.52 -4.01
C LYS A 62 -5.60 18.14 -5.28
N PHE A 63 -5.42 16.83 -5.51
CA PHE A 63 -4.72 16.35 -6.70
C PHE A 63 -5.44 16.72 -7.98
N VAL A 64 -6.75 16.50 -8.03
CA VAL A 64 -7.58 16.84 -9.18
C VAL A 64 -7.66 18.36 -9.39
N GLU A 65 -7.68 19.15 -8.33
CA GLU A 65 -7.65 20.62 -8.43
C GLU A 65 -6.31 21.11 -9.01
N LYS A 66 -5.20 20.54 -8.56
CA LYS A 66 -3.84 20.93 -8.99
C LYS A 66 -3.44 20.36 -10.35
N TRP A 67 -3.87 19.13 -10.65
CA TRP A 67 -3.62 18.43 -11.91
C TRP A 67 -4.95 17.89 -12.46
N PRO A 68 -5.72 18.72 -13.16
CA PRO A 68 -7.07 18.33 -13.63
C PRO A 68 -7.08 17.20 -14.67
N SER A 69 -5.99 17.01 -15.42
CA SER A 69 -5.85 15.98 -16.46
C SER A 69 -4.61 15.11 -16.28
N VAL A 70 -4.55 14.03 -17.06
CA VAL A 70 -3.35 13.17 -17.12
C VAL A 70 -2.14 13.93 -17.69
N ASP A 71 -2.37 14.86 -18.63
CA ASP A 71 -1.33 15.72 -19.20
C ASP A 71 -0.73 16.63 -18.13
N ASP A 72 -1.57 17.26 -17.30
CA ASP A 72 -1.11 18.12 -16.20
C ASP A 72 -0.27 17.32 -15.18
N LEU A 73 -0.73 16.11 -14.83
CA LEU A 73 0.00 15.24 -13.90
C LEU A 73 1.32 14.72 -14.50
N ALA A 74 1.35 14.42 -15.80
CA ALA A 74 2.56 13.96 -16.47
C ALA A 74 3.63 15.06 -16.62
N ALA A 75 3.18 16.32 -16.78
CA ALA A 75 4.04 17.50 -16.87
C ALA A 75 4.55 17.99 -15.50
N ALA A 76 3.96 17.54 -14.40
CA ALA A 76 4.32 17.93 -13.05
C ALA A 76 5.77 17.54 -12.67
N ASP A 77 6.41 18.36 -11.84
CA ASP A 77 7.66 17.98 -11.18
C ASP A 77 7.40 16.79 -10.23
N GLU A 78 8.29 15.80 -10.24
CA GLU A 78 8.20 14.66 -9.34
C GLU A 78 8.23 15.09 -7.87
N ALA A 79 8.99 16.13 -7.53
CA ALA A 79 9.05 16.68 -6.18
C ALA A 79 7.69 17.22 -5.71
N ASP A 80 6.95 17.91 -6.59
CA ASP A 80 5.64 18.46 -6.26
C ASP A 80 4.60 17.36 -6.03
N VAL A 81 4.58 16.34 -6.88
CA VAL A 81 3.66 15.20 -6.72
C VAL A 81 3.96 14.44 -5.43
N MET A 82 5.25 14.25 -5.12
CA MET A 82 5.67 13.60 -3.88
C MET A 82 5.30 14.42 -2.63
N ALA A 83 5.38 15.75 -2.71
CA ALA A 83 4.96 16.65 -1.65
C ALA A 83 3.45 16.57 -1.40
N GLU A 84 2.62 16.60 -2.45
CA GLU A 84 1.17 16.44 -2.30
C GLU A 84 0.77 15.03 -1.82
N TRP A 85 1.53 14.00 -2.19
CA TRP A 85 1.31 12.63 -1.73
C TRP A 85 1.74 12.39 -0.28
N ALA A 86 2.49 13.32 0.33
CA ALA A 86 3.03 13.15 1.66
C ALA A 86 1.90 12.95 2.68
N GLY A 87 1.93 11.80 3.37
CA GLY A 87 0.89 11.41 4.34
C GLY A 87 -0.11 10.36 3.83
N LEU A 88 -0.19 10.07 2.53
CA LEU A 88 -0.96 8.91 2.01
C LEU A 88 -0.25 7.57 2.21
N GLY A 89 1.06 7.58 2.43
CA GLY A 89 1.88 6.37 2.58
C GLY A 89 2.10 5.62 1.26
N TYR A 90 2.93 4.56 1.31
CA TYR A 90 3.32 3.77 0.14
C TYR A 90 3.79 4.62 -1.06
N TYR A 91 4.84 5.42 -0.87
CA TYR A 91 5.37 6.37 -1.85
C TYR A 91 5.75 5.77 -3.22
N SER A 92 5.97 4.45 -3.29
CA SER A 92 6.12 3.76 -4.57
C SER A 92 4.90 3.92 -5.48
N ARG A 93 3.69 4.11 -4.90
CA ARG A 93 2.47 4.42 -5.65
C ARG A 93 2.58 5.76 -6.37
N ALA A 94 3.00 6.82 -5.67
CA ALA A 94 3.19 8.15 -6.26
C ALA A 94 4.22 8.12 -7.41
N ARG A 95 5.37 7.46 -7.20
CA ARG A 95 6.38 7.32 -8.25
C ARG A 95 5.87 6.57 -9.47
N ASN A 96 5.15 5.47 -9.26
CA ASN A 96 4.54 4.74 -10.38
C ASN A 96 3.39 5.52 -11.03
N LEU A 97 2.64 6.32 -10.27
CA LEU A 97 1.57 7.17 -10.77
C LEU A 97 2.10 8.14 -11.83
N ILE A 98 3.17 8.88 -11.51
CA ILE A 98 3.77 9.85 -12.45
C ILE A 98 4.36 9.13 -13.67
N ARG A 99 5.06 8.01 -13.47
CA ARG A 99 5.60 7.20 -14.56
C ARG A 99 4.50 6.71 -15.50
N CYS A 100 3.38 6.26 -14.94
CA CYS A 100 2.21 5.83 -15.69
C CYS A 100 1.55 7.00 -16.43
N ALA A 101 1.41 8.17 -15.80
CA ALA A 101 0.88 9.36 -16.47
C ALA A 101 1.72 9.74 -17.70
N LYS A 102 3.06 9.74 -17.55
CA LYS A 102 4.00 9.98 -18.67
C LYS A 102 3.86 8.94 -19.79
N GLU A 103 3.71 7.66 -19.44
CA GLU A 103 3.49 6.59 -20.42
C GLU A 103 2.18 6.81 -21.20
N VAL A 104 1.08 7.14 -20.51
CA VAL A 104 -0.23 7.41 -21.13
C VAL A 104 -0.14 8.61 -22.06
N VAL A 105 0.49 9.70 -21.65
CA VAL A 105 0.69 10.89 -22.50
C VAL A 105 1.54 10.56 -23.73
N SER A 106 2.61 9.77 -23.56
CA SER A 106 3.44 9.33 -24.69
C SER A 106 2.68 8.48 -25.71
N SER A 107 1.59 7.84 -25.27
CA SER A 107 0.68 7.04 -26.10
C SER A 107 -0.52 7.84 -26.62
N GLY A 108 -0.48 9.18 -26.55
CA GLY A 108 -1.53 10.06 -27.08
C GLY A 108 -2.57 10.53 -26.04
N SER A 109 -2.22 10.51 -24.76
CA SER A 109 -3.05 11.02 -23.64
C SER A 109 -4.40 10.32 -23.48
N VAL A 110 -4.50 9.07 -23.92
CA VAL A 110 -5.70 8.24 -23.81
C VAL A 110 -5.38 6.96 -23.05
N PHE A 111 -6.13 6.69 -21.98
CA PHE A 111 -6.03 5.41 -21.28
C PHE A 111 -6.53 4.27 -22.19
N PRO A 112 -5.83 3.13 -22.25
CA PRO A 112 -6.35 1.93 -22.90
C PRO A 112 -7.66 1.49 -22.26
N ASP A 113 -8.60 1.02 -23.08
CA ASP A 113 -9.94 0.63 -22.64
C ASP A 113 -10.09 -0.90 -22.47
N SER A 114 -8.99 -1.64 -22.48
CA SER A 114 -8.93 -3.09 -22.26
C SER A 114 -8.08 -3.42 -21.03
N GLU A 115 -8.38 -4.55 -20.38
CA GLU A 115 -7.60 -5.00 -19.23
C GLU A 115 -6.14 -5.25 -19.62
N GLU A 116 -5.90 -5.83 -20.80
CA GLU A 116 -4.55 -6.11 -21.31
C GLU A 116 -3.75 -4.82 -21.52
N GLY A 117 -4.38 -3.79 -22.09
CA GLY A 117 -3.75 -2.50 -22.32
C GLY A 117 -3.44 -1.78 -21.01
N LEU A 118 -4.38 -1.78 -20.07
CA LEU A 118 -4.20 -1.19 -18.75
C LEU A 118 -3.11 -1.90 -17.94
N LEU A 119 -3.03 -3.24 -18.02
CA LEU A 119 -2.00 -4.05 -17.35
C LEU A 119 -0.58 -3.77 -17.84
N ALA A 120 -0.41 -3.27 -19.06
CA ALA A 120 0.90 -2.88 -19.57
C ALA A 120 1.44 -1.60 -18.93
N LEU A 121 0.57 -0.79 -18.29
CA LEU A 121 0.96 0.49 -17.71
C LEU A 121 1.64 0.33 -16.34
N PRO A 122 2.64 1.17 -16.02
CA PRO A 122 3.36 1.12 -14.74
C PRO A 122 2.44 1.23 -13.52
N GLY A 123 2.54 0.28 -12.60
CA GLY A 123 1.81 0.34 -11.32
C GLY A 123 0.33 -0.04 -11.39
N ILE A 124 -0.19 -0.42 -12.57
CA ILE A 124 -1.53 -0.98 -12.72
C ILE A 124 -1.45 -2.50 -12.59
N GLY A 125 -2.09 -3.05 -11.55
CA GLY A 125 -2.26 -4.49 -11.37
C GLY A 125 -3.61 -4.99 -11.88
N ARG A 126 -3.80 -6.32 -11.88
CA ARG A 126 -5.04 -7.00 -12.35
C ARG A 126 -6.32 -6.39 -11.78
N TYR A 127 -6.34 -6.12 -10.47
CA TYR A 127 -7.49 -5.50 -9.83
C TYR A 127 -7.80 -4.11 -10.40
N THR A 128 -6.79 -3.23 -10.46
CA THR A 128 -6.96 -1.85 -10.94
C THR A 128 -7.30 -1.81 -12.43
N ALA A 129 -6.72 -2.70 -13.25
CA ALA A 129 -7.09 -2.85 -14.65
C ALA A 129 -8.58 -3.20 -14.81
N ALA A 130 -9.04 -4.26 -14.14
CA ALA A 130 -10.45 -4.67 -14.17
C ALA A 130 -11.39 -3.56 -13.65
N ALA A 131 -11.00 -2.87 -12.56
CA ALA A 131 -11.78 -1.77 -11.99
C ALA A 131 -11.95 -0.61 -12.99
N ILE A 132 -10.87 -0.17 -13.65
CA ILE A 132 -10.93 0.89 -14.66
C ILE A 132 -11.75 0.44 -15.87
N THR A 133 -11.53 -0.78 -16.38
CA THR A 133 -12.29 -1.35 -17.50
C THR A 133 -13.80 -1.34 -17.22
N ALA A 134 -14.21 -1.76 -16.01
CA ALA A 134 -15.60 -1.77 -15.62
C ALA A 134 -16.18 -0.37 -15.36
N ILE A 135 -15.49 0.45 -14.57
CA ILE A 135 -16.04 1.71 -14.04
C ILE A 135 -15.91 2.84 -15.05
N ALA A 136 -14.73 3.02 -15.66
CA ALA A 136 -14.48 4.13 -16.58
C ALA A 136 -15.00 3.84 -17.99
N PHE A 137 -14.83 2.60 -18.45
CA PHE A 137 -15.16 2.23 -19.83
C PHE A 137 -16.47 1.45 -19.98
N GLY A 138 -17.14 1.11 -18.88
CA GLY A 138 -18.42 0.39 -18.89
C GLY A 138 -18.34 -1.02 -19.49
N LYS A 139 -17.13 -1.56 -19.67
CA LYS A 139 -16.92 -2.89 -20.25
C LYS A 139 -16.99 -3.94 -19.16
N ARG A 140 -17.46 -5.14 -19.51
CA ARG A 140 -17.52 -6.26 -18.57
C ARG A 140 -16.10 -6.65 -18.12
N ALA A 141 -15.85 -6.56 -16.82
CA ALA A 141 -14.64 -7.05 -16.16
C ALA A 141 -14.96 -7.53 -14.74
N VAL A 142 -14.27 -8.58 -14.28
CA VAL A 142 -14.53 -9.21 -12.97
C VAL A 142 -13.68 -8.54 -11.89
N VAL A 143 -14.28 -7.61 -11.16
CA VAL A 143 -13.58 -6.81 -10.14
C VAL A 143 -13.68 -7.49 -8.78
N VAL A 144 -12.54 -7.95 -8.25
CA VAL A 144 -12.46 -8.59 -6.92
C VAL A 144 -11.44 -7.89 -6.03
N ASP A 145 -11.92 -7.05 -5.11
CA ASP A 145 -11.11 -6.52 -4.00
C ASP A 145 -11.37 -7.32 -2.70
N ALA A 146 -10.78 -6.89 -1.58
CA ALA A 146 -11.01 -7.52 -0.28
C ALA A 146 -12.47 -7.39 0.23
N ASN A 147 -13.24 -6.42 -0.27
CA ASN A 147 -14.66 -6.29 0.04
C ASN A 147 -15.48 -7.33 -0.73
N VAL A 148 -15.29 -7.42 -2.05
CA VAL A 148 -15.92 -8.43 -2.91
C VAL A 148 -15.53 -9.83 -2.47
N GLU A 149 -14.25 -10.08 -2.17
CA GLU A 149 -13.75 -11.38 -1.66
C GLU A 149 -14.56 -11.82 -0.44
N ARG A 150 -14.83 -10.90 0.49
CA ARG A 150 -15.64 -11.18 1.68
C ARG A 150 -17.12 -11.36 1.38
N VAL A 151 -17.72 -10.48 0.58
CA VAL A 151 -19.15 -10.52 0.23
C VAL A 151 -19.47 -11.85 -0.45
N VAL A 152 -18.69 -12.23 -1.46
CA VAL A 152 -18.91 -13.45 -2.25
C VAL A 152 -18.64 -14.70 -1.41
N SER A 153 -17.58 -14.70 -0.58
CA SER A 153 -17.33 -15.81 0.34
C SER A 153 -18.49 -16.07 1.30
N ARG A 154 -19.16 -15.00 1.75
CA ARG A 154 -20.35 -15.10 2.60
C ARG A 154 -21.58 -15.53 1.81
N LEU A 155 -21.84 -14.89 0.68
CA LEU A 155 -23.00 -15.16 -0.17
C LEU A 155 -23.12 -16.65 -0.51
N PHE A 156 -21.99 -17.30 -0.81
CA PHE A 156 -21.95 -18.72 -1.19
C PHE A 156 -21.36 -19.65 -0.12
N ALA A 157 -21.14 -19.18 1.12
CA ALA A 157 -20.58 -19.97 2.22
C ALA A 157 -19.31 -20.76 1.83
N ILE A 158 -18.33 -20.09 1.21
CA ILE A 158 -17.12 -20.74 0.70
C ILE A 158 -16.22 -21.20 1.86
N GLU A 159 -16.19 -22.51 2.09
CA GLU A 159 -15.41 -23.16 3.16
C GLU A 159 -13.90 -23.22 2.88
N THR A 160 -13.49 -23.13 1.60
CA THR A 160 -12.07 -23.19 1.25
C THR A 160 -11.32 -21.99 1.84
N PRO A 161 -10.26 -22.19 2.65
CA PRO A 161 -9.55 -21.08 3.27
C PRO A 161 -8.81 -20.21 2.26
N LEU A 162 -8.77 -18.89 2.51
CA LEU A 162 -7.90 -17.98 1.79
C LEU A 162 -6.42 -18.31 2.05
N PRO A 163 -5.54 -18.21 1.02
CA PRO A 163 -5.81 -17.66 -0.31
C PRO A 163 -6.33 -18.68 -1.35
N ALA A 164 -6.53 -19.95 -0.97
CA ALA A 164 -6.86 -21.02 -1.91
C ALA A 164 -8.27 -20.89 -2.53
N SER A 165 -9.19 -20.17 -1.88
CA SER A 165 -10.53 -19.88 -2.40
C SER A 165 -10.59 -18.79 -3.47
N ARG A 166 -9.51 -18.05 -3.75
CA ARG A 166 -9.56 -16.94 -4.72
C ARG A 166 -10.07 -17.32 -6.11
N PRO A 167 -9.69 -18.46 -6.72
CA PRO A 167 -10.25 -18.89 -7.99
C PRO A 167 -11.76 -19.14 -7.92
N ILE A 168 -12.25 -19.75 -6.83
CA ILE A 168 -13.67 -20.02 -6.60
C ILE A 168 -14.44 -18.70 -6.47
N ILE A 169 -13.90 -17.76 -5.69
CA ILE A 169 -14.48 -16.42 -5.51
C ILE A 169 -14.54 -15.68 -6.84
N ALA A 170 -13.49 -15.74 -7.66
CA ALA A 170 -13.48 -15.11 -8.97
C ALA A 170 -14.54 -15.71 -9.91
N GLU A 171 -14.68 -17.04 -9.93
CA GLU A 171 -15.69 -17.74 -10.73
C GLU A 171 -17.13 -17.37 -10.29
N GLU A 172 -17.40 -17.33 -8.99
CA GLU A 172 -18.71 -16.92 -8.48
C GLU A 172 -19.00 -15.43 -8.70
N THR A 173 -17.98 -14.57 -8.63
CA THR A 173 -18.11 -13.15 -8.96
C THR A 173 -18.39 -12.97 -10.45
N ASP A 174 -17.72 -13.75 -11.31
CA ASP A 174 -17.94 -13.71 -12.76
C ASP A 174 -19.38 -14.05 -13.13
N LYS A 175 -19.96 -15.09 -12.51
CA LYS A 175 -21.38 -15.46 -12.70
C LYS A 175 -22.36 -14.37 -12.28
N LEU A 176 -22.00 -13.55 -11.28
CA LEU A 176 -22.80 -12.40 -10.83
C LEU A 176 -22.58 -11.16 -11.70
N THR A 177 -21.41 -11.04 -12.34
CA THR A 177 -21.03 -9.84 -13.08
C THR A 177 -21.87 -9.71 -14.35
N PRO A 178 -22.70 -8.66 -14.47
CA PRO A 178 -23.55 -8.48 -15.63
C PRO A 178 -22.74 -8.00 -16.84
N ASP A 179 -23.23 -8.30 -18.05
CA ASP A 179 -22.63 -7.80 -19.29
C ASP A 179 -22.81 -6.28 -19.46
N LEU A 180 -23.93 -5.75 -18.94
CA LEU A 180 -24.25 -4.33 -18.91
C LEU A 180 -24.15 -3.81 -17.46
N ALA A 181 -23.72 -2.56 -17.29
CA ALA A 181 -23.57 -1.92 -15.97
C ALA A 181 -22.57 -2.65 -15.04
N ALA A 182 -21.54 -3.29 -15.60
CA ALA A 182 -20.49 -3.96 -14.82
C ALA A 182 -19.77 -2.99 -13.84
N GLY A 183 -19.57 -1.73 -14.24
CA GLY A 183 -19.01 -0.69 -13.37
C GLY A 183 -19.89 -0.37 -12.15
N ASP A 184 -21.20 -0.27 -12.34
CA ASP A 184 -22.14 -0.07 -11.23
C ASP A 184 -22.19 -1.30 -10.32
N PHE A 185 -22.19 -2.50 -10.90
CA PHE A 185 -22.14 -3.75 -10.14
C PHE A 185 -20.88 -3.84 -9.27
N ALA A 186 -19.71 -3.54 -9.83
CA ALA A 186 -18.44 -3.54 -9.10
C ALA A 186 -18.48 -2.54 -7.93
N GLN A 187 -18.96 -1.32 -8.17
CA GLN A 187 -19.09 -0.29 -7.13
C GLN A 187 -20.13 -0.66 -6.08
N ALA A 188 -21.25 -1.29 -6.47
CA ALA A 188 -22.27 -1.79 -5.55
C ALA A 188 -21.73 -2.87 -4.61
N MET A 189 -20.96 -3.83 -5.14
CA MET A 189 -20.31 -4.88 -4.33
C MET A 189 -19.32 -4.27 -3.32
N MET A 190 -18.53 -3.28 -3.75
CA MET A 190 -17.62 -2.54 -2.88
C MET A 190 -18.37 -1.76 -1.78
N ASP A 191 -19.47 -1.09 -2.14
CA ASP A 191 -20.29 -0.32 -1.19
C ASP A 191 -20.97 -1.22 -0.16
N ILE A 192 -21.59 -2.33 -0.59
CA ILE A 192 -22.14 -3.35 0.32
C ILE A 192 -21.06 -3.85 1.26
N GLY A 193 -19.89 -4.23 0.75
CA GLY A 193 -18.81 -4.71 1.58
C GLY A 193 -18.32 -3.67 2.59
N ALA A 194 -18.27 -2.40 2.20
CA ALA A 194 -17.81 -1.31 3.05
C ALA A 194 -18.80 -0.90 4.14
N THR A 195 -20.12 -1.01 3.91
CA THR A 195 -21.14 -0.42 4.80
C THR A 195 -22.08 -1.43 5.45
N ILE A 196 -22.39 -2.54 4.79
CA ILE A 196 -23.38 -3.53 5.27
C ILE A 196 -22.68 -4.84 5.62
N CYS A 197 -22.00 -5.46 4.65
CA CYS A 197 -21.32 -6.74 4.80
C CYS A 197 -19.90 -6.56 5.37
N VAL A 198 -19.79 -5.85 6.49
CA VAL A 198 -18.51 -5.48 7.13
C VAL A 198 -17.84 -6.66 7.83
N ASN A 199 -16.54 -6.53 8.15
CA ASN A 199 -15.69 -7.65 8.61
C ASN A 199 -16.21 -8.41 9.84
N ARG A 200 -16.68 -7.74 10.89
CA ARG A 200 -17.02 -8.38 12.17
C ARG A 200 -18.51 -8.55 12.39
N GLN A 201 -19.26 -7.46 12.28
CA GLN A 201 -20.70 -7.44 12.58
C GLN A 201 -21.47 -6.97 11.33
N PRO A 202 -21.69 -7.86 10.35
CA PRO A 202 -22.46 -7.49 9.16
C PRO A 202 -23.92 -7.17 9.53
N VAL A 203 -24.48 -6.13 8.93
CA VAL A 203 -25.86 -5.69 9.17
C VAL A 203 -26.81 -6.44 8.22
N CYS A 204 -26.89 -7.76 8.36
CA CYS A 204 -27.58 -8.64 7.40
C CYS A 204 -29.05 -8.26 7.17
N ALA A 205 -29.74 -7.75 8.18
CA ALA A 205 -31.16 -7.38 8.11
C ALA A 205 -31.50 -6.32 7.05
N ILE A 206 -30.52 -5.51 6.63
CA ILE A 206 -30.69 -4.49 5.57
C ILE A 206 -29.94 -4.83 4.28
N CYS A 207 -29.37 -6.04 4.19
CA CYS A 207 -28.63 -6.46 3.00
C CYS A 207 -29.62 -6.81 1.88
N PRO A 208 -29.49 -6.24 0.67
CA PRO A 208 -30.41 -6.53 -0.44
C PRO A 208 -30.32 -8.00 -0.90
N MET A 209 -29.20 -8.67 -0.63
CA MET A 209 -28.95 -10.06 -1.03
C MET A 209 -29.21 -11.07 0.11
N MET A 210 -29.85 -10.65 1.23
CA MET A 210 -29.97 -11.49 2.43
C MET A 210 -30.67 -12.83 2.16
N SER A 211 -31.76 -12.82 1.39
CA SER A 211 -32.55 -14.01 1.02
C SER A 211 -31.72 -15.09 0.32
N HIS A 212 -30.67 -14.67 -0.39
CA HIS A 212 -29.78 -15.54 -1.18
C HIS A 212 -28.49 -15.91 -0.46
N CYS A 213 -28.22 -15.35 0.72
CA CYS A 213 -26.93 -15.49 1.40
C CYS A 213 -26.81 -16.78 2.22
N GLU A 214 -26.08 -17.76 1.70
CA GLU A 214 -25.83 -19.04 2.38
C GLU A 214 -25.04 -18.84 3.69
N GLY A 215 -24.09 -17.92 3.72
CA GLY A 215 -23.34 -17.59 4.93
C GLY A 215 -24.20 -16.93 6.02
N GLN A 216 -25.31 -16.27 5.67
CA GLN A 216 -26.26 -15.78 6.67
C GLN A 216 -27.09 -16.94 7.25
N LYS A 217 -27.48 -17.91 6.40
CA LYS A 217 -28.25 -19.10 6.81
C LYS A 217 -27.50 -20.01 7.78
N THR A 218 -26.17 -19.93 7.84
CA THR A 218 -25.37 -20.65 8.86
C THR A 218 -25.52 -20.08 10.28
N GLY A 219 -26.06 -18.86 10.42
CA GLY A 219 -26.10 -18.12 11.68
C GLY A 219 -24.80 -17.40 12.05
N ASP A 220 -23.70 -17.64 11.32
CA ASP A 220 -22.41 -16.97 11.51
C ASP A 220 -21.76 -16.57 10.18
N PRO A 221 -22.26 -15.51 9.51
CA PRO A 221 -21.63 -14.99 8.30
C PRO A 221 -20.24 -14.40 8.56
N ALA A 222 -19.92 -14.01 9.80
CA ALA A 222 -18.63 -13.41 10.14
C ALA A 222 -17.47 -14.41 10.07
N ARG A 223 -17.76 -15.72 10.14
CA ARG A 223 -16.81 -16.81 9.89
C ARG A 223 -16.15 -16.73 8.51
N PHE A 224 -16.86 -16.19 7.52
CA PHE A 224 -16.37 -16.07 6.14
C PHE A 224 -15.77 -14.68 5.85
N PRO A 225 -14.68 -14.60 5.06
CA PRO A 225 -13.96 -15.72 4.46
C PRO A 225 -13.14 -16.49 5.50
N ILE A 226 -13.06 -17.81 5.34
CA ILE A 226 -12.19 -18.63 6.20
C ILE A 226 -10.74 -18.27 5.90
N LYS A 227 -9.97 -17.96 6.94
CA LYS A 227 -8.55 -17.61 6.79
C LYS A 227 -7.72 -18.84 7.11
N ALA A 228 -6.72 -19.12 6.27
CA ALA A 228 -5.72 -20.11 6.64
C ALA A 228 -5.05 -19.73 7.97
N PRO A 229 -4.61 -20.72 8.78
CA PRO A 229 -3.84 -20.47 9.98
C PRO A 229 -2.66 -19.53 9.69
N LYS A 230 -2.45 -18.54 10.56
CA LYS A 230 -1.31 -17.61 10.40
C LYS A 230 -0.02 -18.41 10.52
N LYS A 231 0.80 -18.38 9.46
CA LYS A 231 2.18 -18.86 9.55
C LYS A 231 2.94 -18.03 10.59
N ILE A 232 3.83 -18.68 11.33
CA ILE A 232 4.79 -17.99 12.20
C ILE A 232 5.58 -17.04 11.32
N ARG A 233 5.57 -15.75 11.66
CA ARG A 233 6.32 -14.74 10.92
C ARG A 233 7.80 -14.90 11.26
N PRO A 234 8.69 -14.97 10.26
CA PRO A 234 10.12 -14.94 10.54
C PRO A 234 10.48 -13.64 11.25
N LYS A 235 11.42 -13.75 12.19
CA LYS A 235 12.01 -12.60 12.87
C LYS A 235 13.32 -12.27 12.18
N ARG A 236 13.53 -11.00 11.86
CA ARG A 236 14.80 -10.49 11.37
C ARG A 236 15.43 -9.59 12.42
N VAL A 237 16.75 -9.57 12.44
CA VAL A 237 17.55 -8.67 13.24
C VAL A 237 18.32 -7.75 12.30
N GLY A 238 18.32 -6.46 12.59
CA GLY A 238 19.11 -5.47 11.88
C GLY A 238 19.81 -4.53 12.84
N TYR A 239 20.74 -3.75 12.31
CA TYR A 239 21.51 -2.74 13.03
C TYR A 239 21.43 -1.43 12.25
N ALA A 240 21.12 -0.33 12.94
CA ALA A 240 21.09 1.00 12.38
C ALA A 240 21.93 1.95 13.24
N PHE A 241 22.57 2.90 12.57
CA PHE A 241 23.57 3.78 13.15
C PHE A 241 23.11 5.23 13.05
N ILE A 242 23.12 5.94 14.17
CA ILE A 242 22.84 7.36 14.26
C ILE A 242 24.16 8.05 14.47
N LEU A 243 24.66 8.72 13.43
CA LEU A 243 25.83 9.58 13.55
C LEU A 243 25.36 11.03 13.65
N LYS A 244 25.68 11.69 14.76
CA LYS A 244 25.26 13.07 15.04
C LYS A 244 26.45 14.02 14.93
N ALA A 245 26.21 15.16 14.29
CA ALA A 245 27.11 16.30 14.28
C ALA A 245 26.30 17.54 14.62
N LYS A 246 26.61 18.20 15.74
CA LYS A 246 25.80 19.31 16.29
C LYS A 246 24.33 18.91 16.47
N ASP A 247 23.40 19.55 15.76
CA ASP A 247 21.95 19.34 15.76
C ASP A 247 21.45 18.54 14.54
N LYS A 248 22.37 17.92 13.79
CA LYS A 248 22.04 17.13 12.60
C LYS A 248 22.45 15.67 12.76
N ILE A 249 21.75 14.80 12.02
CA ILE A 249 22.09 13.39 11.89
C ILE A 249 22.36 13.02 10.44
N LEU A 250 23.27 12.08 10.24
CA LEU A 250 23.58 11.50 8.94
C LEU A 250 22.45 10.59 8.46
N LEU A 251 21.93 10.87 7.27
CA LEU A 251 21.01 10.03 6.53
C LEU A 251 21.67 9.54 5.24
N VAL A 252 21.20 8.38 4.78
CA VAL A 252 21.58 7.79 3.50
C VAL A 252 20.35 7.48 2.67
N ARG A 253 20.51 7.39 1.36
CA ARG A 253 19.45 6.92 0.46
C ARG A 253 19.61 5.43 0.21
N ARG A 254 18.54 4.66 0.44
CA ARG A 254 18.55 3.21 0.14
C ARG A 254 18.58 2.99 -1.38
N PRO A 255 19.17 1.87 -1.85
CA PRO A 255 19.11 1.50 -3.26
C PRO A 255 17.68 1.54 -3.81
N ASP A 256 17.49 1.88 -5.08
CA ASP A 256 16.15 2.03 -5.67
C ASP A 256 15.34 0.73 -5.67
N LYS A 257 16.03 -0.41 -5.74
CA LYS A 257 15.43 -1.75 -5.72
C LYS A 257 15.45 -2.35 -4.31
N GLY A 258 14.40 -3.08 -3.98
CA GLY A 258 14.28 -3.80 -2.71
C GLY A 258 13.43 -3.09 -1.67
N LEU A 259 13.51 -3.56 -0.43
CA LEU A 259 12.66 -3.07 0.65
C LEU A 259 12.99 -1.61 1.01
N LEU A 260 11.96 -0.77 1.01
CA LEU A 260 12.05 0.69 1.22
C LEU A 260 12.94 1.38 0.17
N GLY A 261 12.95 0.86 -1.07
CA GLY A 261 13.84 1.33 -2.13
C GLY A 261 13.68 2.81 -2.48
N GLY A 262 14.82 3.48 -2.63
CA GLY A 262 14.95 4.91 -2.95
C GLY A 262 14.55 5.86 -1.82
N MET A 263 14.14 5.35 -0.64
CA MET A 263 13.79 6.18 0.53
C MET A 263 15.04 6.55 1.34
N ARG A 264 14.99 7.69 2.04
CA ARG A 264 15.99 8.02 3.06
C ARG A 264 15.92 7.02 4.21
N ALA A 265 17.04 6.80 4.87
CA ALA A 265 17.18 5.88 5.98
C ALA A 265 18.31 6.33 6.92
N LEU A 266 18.31 5.77 8.13
CA LEU A 266 19.55 5.70 8.90
C LEU A 266 20.51 4.73 8.19
N PRO A 267 21.84 4.98 8.20
CA PRO A 267 22.81 3.96 7.84
C PRO A 267 22.50 2.65 8.56
N SER A 268 22.38 1.55 7.82
CA SER A 268 21.98 0.27 8.40
C SER A 268 22.59 -0.89 7.64
N GLY A 269 23.02 -1.92 8.37
CA GLY A 269 23.44 -3.18 7.78
C GLY A 269 22.28 -4.00 7.21
N GLU A 270 22.59 -5.18 6.69
CA GLU A 270 21.59 -6.13 6.22
C GLU A 270 20.67 -6.58 7.36
N TRP A 271 19.42 -6.88 7.00
CA TRP A 271 18.43 -7.41 7.94
C TRP A 271 18.38 -8.92 7.81
N ILE A 272 18.99 -9.58 8.79
CA ILE A 272 19.31 -11.01 8.75
C ILE A 272 18.17 -11.79 9.41
N ASP A 273 17.83 -12.95 8.88
CA ASP A 273 16.92 -13.88 9.57
C ASP A 273 17.53 -14.30 10.91
N GLN A 274 16.77 -14.17 12.00
CA GLN A 274 17.26 -14.45 13.35
C GLN A 274 17.76 -15.89 13.49
N THR A 275 17.19 -16.84 12.75
CA THR A 275 17.61 -18.25 12.77
C THR A 275 18.96 -18.47 12.10
N LYS A 276 19.40 -17.56 11.24
CA LYS A 276 20.64 -17.65 10.46
C LYS A 276 21.81 -16.88 11.06
N ILE A 277 21.61 -16.17 12.17
CA ILE A 277 22.67 -15.38 12.82
C ILE A 277 23.82 -16.30 13.25
N SER A 278 23.51 -17.46 13.83
CA SER A 278 24.51 -18.44 14.26
C SER A 278 25.24 -19.15 13.11
N GLU A 279 24.73 -19.04 11.88
CA GLU A 279 25.30 -19.69 10.70
C GLU A 279 26.34 -18.81 9.99
N ARG A 280 26.42 -17.51 10.33
CA ARG A 280 27.46 -16.61 9.82
C ARG A 280 28.82 -17.06 10.39
N LYS A 281 29.61 -17.73 9.55
CA LYS A 281 31.05 -17.96 9.78
C LYS A 281 31.81 -16.65 9.59
N GLU A 282 31.59 -15.68 10.47
CA GLU A 282 32.25 -14.39 10.41
C GLU A 282 33.32 -14.30 11.50
N SER A 283 34.48 -13.76 11.13
CA SER A 283 35.55 -13.39 12.08
C SER A 283 35.23 -12.12 12.86
N LEU A 284 34.15 -11.41 12.48
CA LEU A 284 33.71 -10.14 13.04
C LEU A 284 32.45 -10.31 13.88
N SER A 285 32.26 -9.40 14.84
CA SER A 285 30.99 -9.32 15.56
C SER A 285 29.86 -8.87 14.60
N PRO A 286 28.59 -9.23 14.87
CA PRO A 286 27.46 -8.77 14.06
C PRO A 286 27.37 -7.25 13.92
N GLU A 287 27.80 -6.51 14.95
CA GLU A 287 27.88 -5.04 14.93
C GLU A 287 28.95 -4.55 13.96
N SER A 288 30.17 -5.07 14.08
CA SER A 288 31.30 -4.69 13.21
C SER A 288 31.00 -4.99 11.74
N GLN A 289 30.36 -6.12 11.47
CA GLN A 289 29.90 -6.46 10.13
C GLN A 289 28.83 -5.50 9.64
N ALA A 290 27.85 -5.14 10.49
CA ALA A 290 26.81 -4.20 10.12
C ALA A 290 27.32 -2.78 9.88
N ILE A 291 28.38 -2.33 10.56
CA ILE A 291 29.06 -1.05 10.27
C ILE A 291 29.57 -1.07 8.83
N LYS A 292 30.30 -2.12 8.45
CA LYS A 292 30.82 -2.28 7.08
C LYS A 292 29.72 -2.26 6.04
N GLU A 293 28.63 -2.99 6.30
CA GLU A 293 27.47 -3.04 5.41
C GLU A 293 26.77 -1.67 5.31
N ALA A 294 26.59 -0.96 6.43
CA ALA A 294 25.90 0.34 6.50
C ALA A 294 26.62 1.45 5.73
N PHE A 295 27.95 1.39 5.68
CA PHE A 295 28.79 2.43 5.10
C PHE A 295 29.58 1.98 3.86
N CYS A 296 29.22 0.83 3.27
CA CYS A 296 29.96 0.25 2.13
C CYS A 296 30.05 1.16 0.88
N HIS A 297 29.19 2.17 0.78
CA HIS A 297 29.18 3.15 -0.32
C HIS A 297 30.01 4.41 -0.05
N PHE A 298 30.61 4.54 1.13
CA PHE A 298 31.37 5.72 1.54
C PHE A 298 32.82 5.60 1.03
N SER A 299 33.60 6.67 1.08
CA SER A 299 35.02 6.58 0.70
C SER A 299 35.77 5.61 1.63
N PRO A 300 36.85 4.96 1.16
CA PRO A 300 37.66 4.08 2.02
C PRO A 300 38.17 4.77 3.30
N GLU A 301 38.48 6.07 3.22
CA GLU A 301 38.89 6.87 4.37
C GLU A 301 37.76 7.04 5.39
N ASP A 302 36.55 7.34 4.93
CA ASP A 302 35.36 7.48 5.79
C ASP A 302 34.98 6.13 6.41
N GLN A 303 35.02 5.05 5.64
CA GLN A 303 34.76 3.69 6.15
C GLN A 303 35.69 3.34 7.30
N LYS A 304 37.00 3.56 7.13
CA LYS A 304 37.99 3.30 8.19
C LYS A 304 37.72 4.13 9.43
N ARG A 305 37.43 5.43 9.28
CA ARG A 305 37.10 6.31 10.41
C ARG A 305 35.86 5.85 11.18
N LEU A 306 34.82 5.41 10.46
CA LEU A 306 33.55 4.94 11.05
C LEU A 306 33.68 3.59 11.76
N GLU A 307 34.58 2.72 11.30
CA GLU A 307 34.94 1.47 11.99
C GLU A 307 35.64 1.73 13.34
N ASP A 308 36.41 2.81 13.44
CA ASP A 308 37.15 3.18 14.65
C ASP A 308 36.28 3.94 15.70
N PHE A 309 35.03 4.29 15.37
CA PHE A 309 34.15 5.01 16.29
C PHE A 309 33.68 4.13 17.45
N SER A 310 33.61 4.74 18.63
CA SER A 310 33.02 4.13 19.83
C SER A 310 31.49 4.23 19.78
N TRP A 311 30.88 3.34 19.01
CA TRP A 311 29.43 3.26 18.89
C TRP A 311 28.77 2.82 20.21
N GLN A 312 27.81 3.61 20.68
CA GLN A 312 27.05 3.33 21.90
C GLN A 312 25.73 2.66 21.56
N SER A 313 25.47 1.50 22.17
CA SER A 313 24.18 0.82 22.02
C SER A 313 23.07 1.56 22.75
N GLN A 314 21.99 1.86 22.04
CA GLN A 314 20.77 2.46 22.56
C GLN A 314 19.64 1.42 22.73
N GLY A 315 19.96 0.12 22.62
CA GLY A 315 18.99 -0.97 22.59
C GLY A 315 18.29 -1.09 21.23
N TYR A 316 17.07 -1.62 21.19
CA TYR A 316 16.37 -1.91 19.92
C TYR A 316 14.96 -1.31 19.85
N ILE A 317 14.42 -1.24 18.63
CA ILE A 317 12.99 -1.07 18.36
C ILE A 317 12.44 -2.32 17.65
N GLU A 318 11.12 -2.51 17.76
CA GLU A 318 10.41 -3.49 16.95
C GLU A 318 9.59 -2.81 15.85
N HIS A 319 9.64 -3.40 14.66
CA HIS A 319 8.83 -2.98 13.52
C HIS A 319 8.26 -4.19 12.78
N ILE A 320 6.97 -4.13 12.46
CA ILE A 320 6.27 -5.24 11.80
C ILE A 320 6.09 -4.90 10.34
N PHE A 321 6.70 -5.69 9.46
CA PHE A 321 6.38 -5.72 8.04
C PHE A 321 5.34 -6.81 7.77
N THR A 322 4.71 -6.77 6.59
CA THR A 322 3.74 -7.79 6.17
C THR A 322 4.32 -9.21 6.20
N HIS A 323 5.60 -9.35 5.85
CA HIS A 323 6.26 -10.65 5.66
C HIS A 323 7.17 -11.09 6.82
N PHE A 324 7.61 -10.18 7.69
CA PHE A 324 8.50 -10.49 8.81
C PHE A 324 8.37 -9.43 9.91
N ALA A 325 8.79 -9.78 11.13
CA ALA A 325 9.01 -8.81 12.19
C ALA A 325 10.50 -8.46 12.25
N LEU A 326 10.82 -7.18 12.43
CA LEU A 326 12.19 -6.69 12.56
C LEU A 326 12.44 -6.23 13.99
N GLN A 327 13.50 -6.74 14.59
CA GLN A 327 14.19 -6.11 15.70
C GLN A 327 15.35 -5.28 15.12
N LEU A 328 15.27 -3.96 15.25
CA LEU A 328 16.31 -3.06 14.77
C LEU A 328 17.09 -2.50 15.96
N ASN A 329 18.33 -2.93 16.13
CA ASN A 329 19.25 -2.41 17.14
C ASN A 329 19.75 -1.03 16.69
N ILE A 330 19.78 -0.09 17.62
CA ILE A 330 20.16 1.31 17.38
C ILE A 330 21.49 1.56 18.06
N PHE A 331 22.45 2.06 17.29
CA PHE A 331 23.76 2.47 17.73
C PHE A 331 23.94 3.96 17.46
N TYR A 332 24.74 4.61 18.29
CA TYR A 332 24.92 6.06 18.25
C TYR A 332 26.39 6.46 18.41
N ALA A 333 26.81 7.47 17.66
CA ALA A 333 28.08 8.16 17.85
C ALA A 333 27.91 9.66 17.57
N GLU A 334 28.75 10.49 18.20
CA GLU A 334 28.80 11.94 18.00
C GLU A 334 30.15 12.37 17.44
N ILE A 335 30.13 13.29 16.50
CA ILE A 335 31.32 13.92 15.91
C ILE A 335 31.19 15.45 15.93
N GLU A 336 32.31 16.15 15.94
CA GLU A 336 32.32 17.61 16.05
C GLU A 336 31.83 18.34 14.79
N THR A 337 32.09 17.75 13.62
CA THR A 337 31.81 18.34 12.31
C THR A 337 31.24 17.30 11.36
N GLU A 338 30.50 17.75 10.34
CA GLU A 338 29.93 16.95 9.23
C GLU A 338 31.05 16.40 8.32
N SER A 339 31.97 15.63 8.91
CA SER A 339 33.26 15.25 8.32
C SER A 339 33.20 13.95 7.51
N VAL A 340 32.01 13.45 7.24
CA VAL A 340 31.73 12.19 6.53
C VAL A 340 30.70 12.47 5.45
N SER A 341 30.88 11.84 4.29
CA SER A 341 30.00 11.98 3.12
C SER A 341 28.56 11.53 3.41
N GLY A 342 27.54 12.27 2.97
CA GLY A 342 26.13 11.86 3.04
C GLY A 342 25.16 13.02 3.28
N GLU A 343 23.89 12.72 3.52
CA GLU A 343 22.85 13.74 3.73
C GLU A 343 22.71 14.06 5.22
N TRP A 344 23.22 15.21 5.65
CA TRP A 344 23.07 15.68 7.05
C TRP A 344 21.75 16.43 7.24
N TRP A 345 20.88 15.89 8.09
CA TRP A 345 19.52 16.41 8.27
C TRP A 345 19.31 16.97 9.69
N PRO A 346 18.72 18.17 9.85
CA PRO A 346 18.41 18.73 11.16
C PRO A 346 17.44 17.85 11.95
N ILE A 347 17.75 17.56 13.21
CA ILE A 347 16.92 16.73 14.08
C ILE A 347 15.54 17.37 14.28
N ALA A 348 15.49 18.70 14.44
CA ALA A 348 14.25 19.46 14.58
C ALA A 348 13.29 19.29 13.38
N GLU A 349 13.83 19.04 12.18
CA GLU A 349 13.09 18.87 10.93
C GLU A 349 13.00 17.40 10.51
N ILE A 350 13.28 16.43 11.39
CA ILE A 350 13.36 15.03 10.98
C ILE A 350 12.03 14.47 10.45
N LYS A 351 10.90 15.08 10.83
CA LYS A 351 9.58 14.70 10.31
C LYS A 351 9.42 14.99 8.81
N SER A 352 10.11 16.00 8.27
CA SER A 352 10.10 16.32 6.83
C SER A 352 11.12 15.53 6.02
N ALA A 353 12.02 14.78 6.67
CA ALA A 353 13.06 14.00 5.99
C ALA A 353 12.53 12.90 5.06
N GLY A 354 11.26 12.51 5.20
CA GLY A 354 10.67 11.41 4.41
C GLY A 354 11.16 10.03 4.85
N LEU A 355 11.56 9.89 6.12
CA LEU A 355 11.99 8.60 6.67
C LEU A 355 10.82 7.60 6.74
N PRO A 356 11.05 6.34 6.32
CA PRO A 356 10.15 5.24 6.65
C PRO A 356 9.92 5.14 8.16
N THR A 357 8.71 4.73 8.55
CA THR A 357 8.31 4.62 9.96
C THR A 357 9.28 3.81 10.83
N VAL A 358 9.96 2.80 10.26
CA VAL A 358 10.99 2.02 10.98
C VAL A 358 12.18 2.89 11.42
N PHE A 359 12.71 3.74 10.55
CA PHE A 359 13.85 4.61 10.87
C PHE A 359 13.41 5.83 11.69
N ALA A 360 12.23 6.39 11.40
CA ALA A 360 11.67 7.46 12.22
C ALA A 360 11.47 7.04 13.69
N LYS A 361 11.09 5.77 13.95
CA LYS A 361 11.06 5.20 15.30
C LYS A 361 12.46 5.12 15.94
N GLY A 362 13.48 4.78 15.16
CA GLY A 362 14.87 4.75 15.63
C GLY A 362 15.36 6.13 16.08
N VAL A 363 15.14 7.16 15.26
CA VAL A 363 15.48 8.54 15.62
C VAL A 363 14.67 9.03 16.82
N LYS A 364 13.37 8.74 16.87
CA LYS A 364 12.54 9.09 18.04
C LYS A 364 13.07 8.47 19.33
N LYS A 365 13.50 7.21 19.28
CA LYS A 365 14.10 6.53 20.43
C LYS A 365 15.39 7.21 20.88
N HIS A 366 16.24 7.62 19.93
CA HIS A 366 17.45 8.37 20.22
C HIS A 366 17.16 9.68 20.96
N ILE A 367 16.27 10.52 20.41
CA ILE A 367 15.86 11.81 21.02
C ILE A 367 15.34 11.60 22.45
N GLN A 368 14.54 10.55 22.67
CA GLN A 368 14.00 10.23 23.99
C GLN A 368 15.07 9.81 25.01
N GLN A 369 16.16 9.18 24.56
CA GLN A 369 17.23 8.69 25.45
C GLN A 369 18.29 9.75 25.75
N THR A 370 18.56 10.66 24.81
CA THR A 370 19.56 11.71 25.00
C THR A 370 19.05 12.90 25.80
N GLY A 371 17.73 13.00 26.03
CA GLY A 371 17.11 14.04 26.85
C GLY A 371 17.36 15.47 26.36
N LYS A 372 17.87 15.61 25.13
CA LYS A 372 18.18 16.87 24.46
C LYS A 372 17.51 16.81 23.10
N ASP A 373 16.36 17.48 23.03
CA ASP A 373 15.95 18.45 22.00
C ASP A 373 14.50 18.87 22.27
#